data_AF-A0A1I3TJM9-F1
#
_entry.id   AF-A0A1I3TJM9-F1
#
_cell.length_a   1.000
_cell.length_b   1.000
_cell.length_c   1.000
_cell.angle_alpha   90.00
_cell.angle_beta   90.00
_cell.angle_gamma   90.00
#
_symmetry.space_group_name_H-M   'P 1'
#
loop_
_entity.id
_entity.type
_entity.pdbx_description
1 polymer ?
#
loop_
_entity_poly.entity_id
_entity_poly.type
_entity_poly.pdbx_seq_one_letter_code
_entity_poly.pdbx_strand_id
1 'polypeptide(L)'
;MGWQYGLLFDTAEEFIGYIRDKQQARYPEVHVHGTWQPDFADFTGSNHLELQDAMKRFHTIDRGWDDIAQHITIFPDGKIVTGRDINVPPASAVGNNDPDDDNTHPFMFEMVGNFDVGHDKLDGDQLDTALKICRFFSEKQGAVIRFHNEMTDKKTCPGSGIDKGWFVDLICLSWTPTSLLAYTVESIYDSNPSFHRFLYLKNPMFFGEDVKQLQLRLKTIPDGIFGVNTLKALLHWKACNQWNGTEPKEIVTQEVWQAIFCS
;
A
#
# COMPACT_ATOMS: atom_id res chain seq x y z
N MET A 1 15.26 -22.89 8.66
CA MET A 1 15.63 -21.91 9.73
C MET A 1 14.36 -21.17 10.13
N GLY A 2 14.16 -20.85 11.41
CA GLY A 2 12.95 -20.15 11.90
C GLY A 2 12.86 -18.67 11.52
N TRP A 3 11.84 -17.99 12.04
CA TRP A 3 11.73 -16.53 12.00
C TRP A 3 12.86 -15.87 12.79
N GLN A 4 13.23 -14.64 12.43
CA GLN A 4 14.30 -13.88 13.08
C GLN A 4 13.86 -12.42 13.21
N TYR A 5 14.07 -11.84 14.38
CA TYR A 5 13.89 -10.41 14.64
C TYR A 5 15.03 -9.60 14.03
N GLY A 6 14.73 -8.39 13.53
CA GLY A 6 15.74 -7.42 13.11
C GLY A 6 16.36 -7.68 11.73
N LEU A 7 15.74 -8.51 10.88
CA LEU A 7 16.15 -8.64 9.49
C LEU A 7 15.63 -7.45 8.68
N LEU A 8 16.53 -6.77 7.98
CA LEU A 8 16.23 -5.66 7.08
C LEU A 8 16.10 -6.19 5.64
N PHE A 9 15.01 -5.81 4.98
CA PHE A 9 14.76 -6.09 3.56
C PHE A 9 14.67 -4.78 2.80
N ASP A 10 15.30 -4.72 1.63
CA ASP A 10 15.31 -3.51 0.80
C ASP A 10 13.99 -3.33 0.04
N THR A 11 13.24 -4.42 -0.17
CA THR A 11 11.98 -4.42 -0.92
C THR A 11 10.90 -5.32 -0.31
N ALA A 12 9.64 -5.03 -0.63
CA ALA A 12 8.51 -5.89 -0.29
C ALA A 12 8.65 -7.29 -0.88
N GLU A 13 9.17 -7.41 -2.10
CA GLU A 13 9.34 -8.67 -2.81
C GLU A 13 10.33 -9.61 -2.11
N GLU A 14 11.45 -9.09 -1.61
CA GLU A 14 12.41 -9.86 -0.84
C GLU A 14 11.79 -10.38 0.47
N PHE A 15 11.08 -9.52 1.19
CA PHE A 15 10.36 -9.92 2.39
C PHE A 15 9.29 -10.98 2.08
N ILE A 16 8.48 -10.79 1.03
CA ILE A 16 7.46 -11.75 0.61
C ILE A 16 8.11 -13.10 0.23
N GLY A 17 9.28 -13.08 -0.41
CA GLY A 17 10.07 -14.28 -0.66
C GLY A 17 10.47 -14.99 0.63
N TYR A 18 10.95 -14.21 1.61
CA TYR A 18 11.33 -14.72 2.93
C TYR A 18 10.17 -15.36 3.69
N ILE A 19 8.98 -14.75 3.71
CA ILE A 19 7.86 -15.28 4.53
C ILE A 19 7.26 -16.58 4.01
N ARG A 20 7.35 -16.84 2.70
CA ARG A 20 6.75 -18.05 2.08
C ARG A 20 7.24 -19.35 2.72
N ASP A 21 8.49 -19.37 3.16
CA ASP A 21 9.11 -20.55 3.78
C ASP A 21 8.99 -20.55 5.32
N LYS A 22 8.41 -19.50 5.91
CA LYS A 22 8.34 -19.28 7.37
C LYS A 22 6.93 -19.32 7.91
N GLN A 23 5.95 -18.99 7.05
CA GLN A 23 4.55 -18.97 7.38
C GLN A 23 4.05 -20.39 7.68
N GLN A 24 3.59 -20.58 8.90
CA GLN A 24 2.85 -21.75 9.37
C GLN A 24 1.42 -21.35 9.75
N ALA A 25 1.21 -20.12 10.25
CA ALA A 25 -0.08 -19.57 10.60
C ALA A 25 -0.94 -19.16 9.40
N ARG A 26 -2.25 -19.03 9.62
CA ARG A 26 -3.21 -18.41 8.69
C ARG A 26 -3.51 -16.97 9.11
N TYR A 27 -3.59 -16.08 8.13
CA TYR A 27 -3.86 -14.66 8.37
C TYR A 27 -5.19 -14.23 7.73
N PRO A 28 -6.31 -14.29 8.47
CA PRO A 28 -7.62 -13.86 7.96
C PRO A 28 -7.74 -12.34 7.87
N GLU A 29 -6.91 -11.59 8.58
CA GLU A 29 -6.90 -10.14 8.59
C GLU A 29 -5.47 -9.59 8.48
N VAL A 30 -5.33 -8.40 7.88
CA VAL A 30 -4.11 -7.59 7.93
C VAL A 30 -4.42 -6.32 8.70
N HIS A 31 -3.76 -6.15 9.84
CA HIS A 31 -3.88 -4.98 10.70
C HIS A 31 -2.85 -3.93 10.31
N VAL A 32 -3.35 -2.80 9.83
CA VAL A 32 -2.55 -1.66 9.37
C VAL A 32 -2.49 -0.63 10.48
N HIS A 33 -1.27 -0.32 10.92
CA HIS A 33 -0.99 0.68 11.94
C HIS A 33 0.04 1.71 11.47
N GLY A 34 0.02 2.85 12.12
CA GLY A 34 1.07 3.86 12.08
C GLY A 34 1.57 4.07 13.50
N THR A 35 2.87 4.26 13.63
CA THR A 35 3.56 4.33 14.93
C THR A 35 3.13 5.54 15.75
N TRP A 36 2.76 6.65 15.09
CA TRP A 36 2.62 8.00 15.65
C TRP A 36 3.95 8.56 16.20
N GLN A 37 4.71 7.76 16.94
CA GLN A 37 6.12 7.97 17.26
C GLN A 37 6.84 6.59 17.25
N PRO A 38 8.00 6.43 16.59
CA PRO A 38 8.73 7.42 15.81
C PRO A 38 7.96 7.88 14.56
N ASP A 39 8.22 9.09 14.09
CA ASP A 39 7.63 9.65 12.86
C ASP A 39 8.69 9.89 11.77
N PHE A 40 8.35 10.58 10.66
CA PHE A 40 9.33 10.82 9.60
C PHE A 40 10.53 11.69 10.06
N ALA A 41 10.36 12.56 11.06
CA ALA A 41 11.43 13.41 11.56
C ALA A 41 12.47 12.62 12.38
N ASP A 42 12.09 11.48 12.95
CA ASP A 42 13.00 10.57 13.66
C ASP A 42 13.81 9.66 12.69
N PHE A 43 13.39 9.57 11.43
CA PHE A 43 14.02 8.70 10.45
C PHE A 43 15.16 9.41 9.70
N THR A 44 16.37 8.85 9.80
CA THR A 44 17.59 9.44 9.21
C THR A 44 18.00 8.78 7.89
N GLY A 45 17.24 7.80 7.41
CA GLY A 45 17.59 7.01 6.21
C GLY A 45 18.53 5.83 6.49
N SER A 46 19.11 5.73 7.68
CA SER A 46 20.05 4.66 8.05
C SER A 46 19.85 4.06 9.45
N ASN A 47 18.88 4.55 10.22
CA ASN A 47 18.64 4.15 11.61
C ASN A 47 17.50 3.13 11.77
N HIS A 48 17.22 2.31 10.75
CA HIS A 48 16.11 1.34 10.76
C HIS A 48 16.12 0.43 11.99
N LEU A 49 17.26 -0.20 12.28
CA LEU A 49 17.39 -1.12 13.42
C LEU A 49 17.34 -0.37 14.76
N GLU A 50 17.88 0.84 14.83
CA GLU A 50 17.82 1.66 16.04
C GLU A 50 16.37 2.01 16.41
N LEU A 51 15.57 2.46 15.44
CA LEU A 51 14.15 2.73 15.65
C LEU A 51 13.36 1.45 15.98
N GLN A 52 13.66 0.33 15.31
CA GLN A 52 13.07 -0.97 15.61
C GLN A 52 13.35 -1.42 17.05
N ASP A 53 14.59 -1.29 17.51
CA ASP A 53 15.01 -1.64 18.87
C ASP A 53 14.38 -0.72 19.90
N ALA A 54 14.29 0.58 19.61
CA ALA A 54 13.60 1.55 20.46
C ALA A 54 12.11 1.21 20.64
N MET A 55 11.41 0.86 19.55
CA MET A 55 10.02 0.40 19.60
C MET A 55 9.87 -0.90 20.39
N LYS A 56 10.76 -1.88 20.18
CA LYS A 56 10.75 -3.13 20.95
C LYS A 56 11.00 -2.89 22.44
N ARG A 57 11.94 -2.01 22.79
CA ARG A 57 12.22 -1.63 24.18
C ARG A 57 10.98 -0.99 24.80
N PHE A 58 10.31 -0.07 24.10
CA PHE A 58 9.08 0.54 24.61
C PHE A 58 8.00 -0.50 24.90
N HIS A 59 7.79 -1.45 23.97
CA HIS A 59 6.83 -2.53 24.16
C HIS A 59 7.20 -3.48 25.30
N THR A 60 8.46 -3.86 25.43
CA THR A 60 8.88 -4.89 26.38
C THR A 60 9.17 -4.35 27.78
N ILE A 61 9.78 -3.16 27.87
CA ILE A 61 10.21 -2.56 29.14
C ILE A 61 9.13 -1.63 29.69
N ASP A 62 8.62 -0.71 28.87
CA ASP A 62 7.69 0.33 29.36
C ASP A 62 6.23 -0.17 29.40
N ARG A 63 5.85 -1.05 28.47
CA ARG A 63 4.50 -1.67 28.43
C ARG A 63 4.44 -3.06 29.07
N GLY A 64 5.58 -3.71 29.30
CA GLY A 64 5.65 -5.04 29.91
C GLY A 64 5.12 -6.16 29.01
N TRP A 65 5.17 -6.00 27.69
CA TRP A 65 4.79 -7.04 26.74
C TRP A 65 5.95 -8.02 26.54
N ASP A 66 5.66 -9.24 26.12
CA ASP A 66 6.70 -10.26 25.92
C ASP A 66 7.57 -9.99 24.68
N ASP A 67 7.07 -9.22 23.71
CA ASP A 67 7.80 -8.82 22.50
C ASP A 67 7.22 -7.53 21.91
N ILE A 68 7.90 -7.00 20.89
CA ILE A 68 7.37 -5.94 20.00
C ILE A 68 5.97 -6.33 19.47
N ALA A 69 5.07 -5.37 19.24
CA ALA A 69 3.69 -5.69 18.88
C ALA A 69 3.52 -6.30 17.48
N GLN A 70 4.17 -5.67 16.50
CA GLN A 70 3.99 -5.93 15.08
C GLN A 70 4.93 -7.02 14.56
N HIS A 71 4.49 -7.72 13.50
CA HIS A 71 5.35 -8.69 12.81
C HIS A 71 6.40 -7.98 11.97
N ILE A 72 6.07 -6.85 11.35
CA ILE A 72 7.03 -6.04 10.61
C ILE A 72 6.81 -4.54 10.81
N THR A 73 7.86 -3.79 10.58
CA THR A 73 7.85 -2.33 10.52
C THR A 73 8.24 -1.89 9.12
N ILE A 74 7.46 -0.98 8.52
CA ILE A 74 7.72 -0.40 7.20
C ILE A 74 8.21 1.05 7.39
N PHE A 75 9.40 1.34 6.88
CA PHE A 75 10.08 2.63 7.04
C PHE A 75 9.73 3.59 5.89
N PRO A 76 9.99 4.91 6.05
CA PRO A 76 9.64 5.91 5.03
C PRO A 76 10.27 5.66 3.66
N ASP A 77 11.40 4.96 3.61
CA ASP A 77 12.08 4.54 2.38
C ASP A 77 11.59 3.18 1.82
N GLY A 78 10.47 2.67 2.32
CA GLY A 78 9.87 1.41 1.88
C GLY A 78 10.56 0.15 2.43
N LYS A 79 11.67 0.27 3.15
CA LYS A 79 12.35 -0.89 3.72
C LYS A 79 11.54 -1.51 4.85
N ILE A 80 11.74 -2.82 5.05
CA ILE A 80 11.02 -3.61 6.05
C ILE A 80 12.00 -4.15 7.08
N VAL A 81 11.67 -4.03 8.37
CA VAL A 81 12.36 -4.75 9.44
C VAL A 81 11.43 -5.75 10.12
N THR A 82 11.90 -6.97 10.33
CA THR A 82 11.14 -8.00 11.06
C THR A 82 11.09 -7.74 12.56
N GLY A 83 9.91 -7.95 13.12
CA GLY A 83 9.56 -7.82 14.53
C GLY A 83 9.20 -9.17 15.14
N ARG A 84 8.00 -9.23 15.75
CA ARG A 84 7.43 -10.42 16.39
C ARG A 84 7.38 -11.59 15.43
N ASP A 85 7.53 -12.82 15.96
CA ASP A 85 7.35 -14.04 15.16
C ASP A 85 6.01 -14.02 14.44
N ILE A 86 6.05 -14.20 13.12
CA ILE A 86 4.87 -14.17 12.26
C ILE A 86 3.89 -15.32 12.56
N ASN A 87 4.32 -16.36 13.27
CA ASN A 87 3.47 -17.48 13.69
C ASN A 87 2.94 -17.31 15.13
N VAL A 88 3.15 -16.14 15.74
CA VAL A 88 2.63 -15.80 17.06
C VAL A 88 1.69 -14.60 16.92
N PRO A 89 0.50 -14.64 17.55
CA PRO A 89 -0.45 -13.53 17.54
C PRO A 89 0.19 -12.16 17.85
N PRO A 90 -0.14 -11.08 17.10
CA PRO A 90 0.41 -9.76 17.35
C PRO A 90 -0.18 -9.11 18.61
N ALA A 91 0.42 -8.01 19.08
CA ALA A 91 -0.20 -7.14 20.09
C ALA A 91 -0.84 -5.91 19.43
N SER A 92 -1.73 -6.16 18.47
CA SER A 92 -2.32 -5.15 17.58
C SER A 92 -3.39 -4.29 18.23
N ALA A 93 -4.49 -4.91 18.68
CA ALA A 93 -5.65 -4.21 19.24
C ALA A 93 -6.37 -5.12 20.23
N VAL A 94 -6.78 -4.55 21.37
CA VAL A 94 -7.46 -5.30 22.43
C VAL A 94 -8.71 -5.99 21.86
N GLY A 95 -8.80 -7.31 22.07
CA GLY A 95 -9.92 -8.13 21.60
C GLY A 95 -9.87 -8.54 20.12
N ASN A 96 -8.83 -8.17 19.37
CA ASN A 96 -8.70 -8.49 17.94
C ASN A 96 -7.38 -9.21 17.61
N ASN A 97 -6.60 -9.64 18.60
CA ASN A 97 -5.28 -10.24 18.37
C ASN A 97 -5.32 -11.74 18.05
N ASP A 98 -6.43 -12.40 18.39
CA ASP A 98 -6.62 -13.85 18.27
C ASP A 98 -5.53 -14.69 18.97
N PRO A 99 -5.47 -14.69 20.31
CA PRO A 99 -4.36 -15.31 21.04
C PRO A 99 -4.52 -16.83 21.28
N ASP A 100 -5.53 -17.48 20.69
CA ASP A 100 -5.73 -18.90 20.90
C ASP A 100 -4.74 -19.76 20.06
N ASP A 101 -4.75 -21.07 20.29
CA ASP A 101 -3.76 -22.02 19.73
C ASP A 101 -4.30 -22.73 18.48
N ASP A 102 -5.13 -22.06 17.68
CA ASP A 102 -5.63 -22.59 16.41
C ASP A 102 -4.71 -22.29 15.21
N ASN A 103 -3.60 -21.57 15.47
CA ASN A 103 -2.59 -21.15 14.50
C ASN A 103 -3.19 -20.24 13.40
N THR A 104 -4.21 -19.46 13.76
CA THR A 104 -4.85 -18.41 12.98
C THR A 104 -4.80 -17.12 13.79
N HIS A 105 -4.33 -16.03 13.17
CA HIS A 105 -4.33 -14.72 13.80
C HIS A 105 -4.11 -13.64 12.75
N PRO A 106 -4.44 -12.36 13.00
CA PRO A 106 -4.13 -11.29 12.06
C PRO A 106 -2.62 -11.16 11.81
N PHE A 107 -2.24 -10.77 10.60
CA PHE A 107 -0.91 -10.23 10.33
C PHE A 107 -0.92 -8.73 10.66
N MET A 108 0.04 -8.24 11.46
CA MET A 108 0.15 -6.82 11.80
C MET A 108 1.45 -6.22 11.27
N PHE A 109 1.36 -5.01 10.72
CA PHE A 109 2.52 -4.15 10.52
C PHE A 109 2.29 -2.74 11.08
N GLU A 110 3.39 -2.09 11.46
CA GLU A 110 3.47 -0.66 11.75
C GLU A 110 4.16 0.06 10.60
N MET A 111 3.66 1.24 10.22
CA MET A 111 4.37 2.19 9.35
C MET A 111 4.97 3.28 10.24
N VAL A 112 6.28 3.51 10.15
CA VAL A 112 6.93 4.63 10.85
C VAL A 112 6.36 5.93 10.29
N GLY A 113 5.62 6.69 11.10
CA GLY A 113 5.00 7.94 10.70
C GLY A 113 3.85 8.37 11.60
N ASN A 114 3.60 9.67 11.64
CA ASN A 114 2.37 10.27 12.17
C ASN A 114 1.48 10.68 11.02
N PHE A 115 0.52 9.83 10.63
CA PHE A 115 -0.34 10.08 9.47
C PHE A 115 -1.65 10.79 9.81
N ASP A 116 -1.71 11.52 10.93
CA ASP A 116 -2.83 12.41 11.20
C ASP A 116 -2.80 13.65 10.27
N VAL A 117 -3.97 14.23 9.99
CA VAL A 117 -4.07 15.38 9.08
C VAL A 117 -3.15 16.52 9.53
N GLY A 118 -2.26 16.96 8.64
CA GLY A 118 -1.31 18.04 8.89
C GLY A 118 0.09 17.58 9.34
N HIS A 119 0.31 16.27 9.44
CA HIS A 119 1.60 15.65 9.75
C HIS A 119 2.18 14.93 8.52
N ASP A 120 2.67 13.71 8.69
CA ASP A 120 3.29 12.91 7.63
C ASP A 120 2.25 12.46 6.61
N LYS A 121 2.69 12.33 5.37
CA LYS A 121 1.86 11.84 4.26
C LYS A 121 2.36 10.46 3.86
N LEU A 122 1.46 9.47 3.92
CA LEU A 122 1.74 8.14 3.38
C LEU A 122 1.77 8.20 1.86
N ASP A 123 2.96 8.20 1.28
CA ASP A 123 3.20 8.12 -0.16
C ASP A 123 4.52 7.41 -0.49
N GLY A 124 4.95 7.45 -1.75
CA GLY A 124 6.22 6.90 -2.20
C GLY A 124 6.42 5.42 -1.89
N ASP A 125 7.65 5.06 -1.52
CA ASP A 125 8.09 3.68 -1.34
C ASP A 125 7.44 3.02 -0.11
N GLN A 126 7.14 3.79 0.94
CA GLN A 126 6.42 3.29 2.11
C GLN A 126 4.98 2.87 1.76
N LEU A 127 4.27 3.70 0.98
CA LEU A 127 2.93 3.35 0.48
C LEU A 127 2.99 2.14 -0.44
N ASP A 128 3.89 2.11 -1.42
CA ASP A 128 4.03 0.98 -2.35
C ASP A 128 4.25 -0.34 -1.60
N THR A 129 5.14 -0.32 -0.60
CA THR A 129 5.41 -1.48 0.25
C THR A 129 4.18 -1.91 1.05
N ALA A 130 3.51 -0.98 1.73
CA ALA A 130 2.30 -1.29 2.50
C ALA A 130 1.20 -1.92 1.63
N LEU A 131 1.01 -1.41 0.41
CA LEU A 131 0.05 -1.95 -0.56
C LEU A 131 0.44 -3.36 -1.01
N LYS A 132 1.71 -3.60 -1.35
CA LYS A 132 2.21 -4.93 -1.76
C LYS A 132 2.08 -5.98 -0.67
N ILE A 133 2.36 -5.62 0.59
CA ILE A 133 2.16 -6.52 1.73
C ILE A 133 0.68 -6.85 1.92
N CYS A 134 -0.19 -5.83 1.97
CA CYS A 134 -1.63 -6.04 2.10
C CYS A 134 -2.16 -6.92 0.97
N ARG A 135 -1.73 -6.66 -0.26
CA ARG A 135 -2.10 -7.43 -1.45
C ARG A 135 -1.67 -8.88 -1.36
N PHE A 136 -0.45 -9.15 -0.92
CA PHE A 136 0.03 -10.52 -0.77
C PHE A 136 -0.92 -11.35 0.11
N PHE A 137 -1.31 -10.82 1.27
CA PHE A 137 -2.22 -11.53 2.17
C PHE A 137 -3.66 -11.55 1.65
N SER A 138 -4.18 -10.46 1.09
CA SER A 138 -5.56 -10.41 0.60
C SER A 138 -5.78 -11.29 -0.64
N GLU A 139 -4.91 -11.24 -1.64
CA GLU A 139 -5.06 -12.04 -2.87
C GLU A 139 -4.72 -13.51 -2.66
N LYS A 140 -3.70 -13.83 -1.86
CA LYS A 140 -3.29 -15.23 -1.68
C LYS A 140 -4.07 -15.96 -0.61
N GLN A 141 -4.56 -15.25 0.41
CA GLN A 141 -5.14 -15.86 1.60
C GLN A 141 -6.58 -15.39 1.87
N GLY A 142 -7.10 -14.44 1.08
CA GLY A 142 -8.42 -13.87 1.31
C GLY A 142 -8.48 -12.93 2.52
N ALA A 143 -7.33 -12.44 2.99
CA ALA A 143 -7.26 -11.62 4.18
C ALA A 143 -8.02 -10.28 4.02
N VAL A 144 -8.77 -9.90 5.06
CA VAL A 144 -9.44 -8.60 5.13
C VAL A 144 -8.47 -7.56 5.68
N ILE A 145 -8.33 -6.43 4.99
CA ILE A 145 -7.51 -5.33 5.49
C ILE A 145 -8.30 -4.58 6.54
N ARG A 146 -7.74 -4.34 7.72
CA ARG A 146 -8.35 -3.55 8.82
C ARG A 146 -7.39 -2.51 9.34
N PHE A 147 -7.87 -1.29 9.46
CA PHE A 147 -7.19 -0.20 10.14
C PHE A 147 -7.49 -0.29 11.65
N HIS A 148 -6.57 0.17 12.49
CA HIS A 148 -6.76 0.11 13.94
C HIS A 148 -8.01 0.87 14.40
N ASN A 149 -8.32 2.01 13.79
CA ASN A 149 -9.53 2.79 14.07
C ASN A 149 -10.84 2.07 13.71
N GLU A 150 -10.80 0.98 12.94
CA GLU A 150 -11.96 0.09 12.71
C GLU A 150 -12.16 -0.92 13.85
N MET A 151 -11.18 -1.03 14.76
CA MET A 151 -11.21 -1.93 15.93
C MET A 151 -11.42 -1.17 17.25
N THR A 152 -11.27 0.15 17.26
CA THR A 152 -11.51 1.00 18.43
C THR A 152 -11.88 2.43 18.03
N ASP A 153 -12.76 3.05 18.82
CA ASP A 153 -13.15 4.47 18.72
C ASP A 153 -12.18 5.43 19.41
N LYS A 154 -11.13 4.91 20.08
CA LYS A 154 -10.21 5.70 20.92
C LYS A 154 -8.95 6.17 20.19
N LYS A 155 -8.76 5.76 18.95
CA LYS A 155 -7.51 5.93 18.20
C LYS A 155 -7.80 6.37 16.77
N THR A 156 -6.94 7.21 16.21
CA THR A 156 -6.97 7.62 14.80
C THR A 156 -6.15 6.70 13.89
N CYS A 157 -5.32 5.82 14.49
CA CYS A 157 -4.39 4.91 13.83
C CYS A 157 -5.04 4.09 12.68
N PRO A 158 -4.40 3.98 11.49
CA PRO A 158 -3.02 4.40 11.17
C PRO A 158 -2.83 5.92 11.05
N GLY A 159 -3.91 6.68 10.98
CA GLY A 159 -3.91 8.14 11.00
C GLY A 159 -5.14 8.70 10.32
N SER A 160 -5.59 9.86 10.78
CA SER A 160 -6.77 10.57 10.23
C SER A 160 -6.55 11.12 8.81
N GLY A 161 -5.31 11.17 8.34
CA GLY A 161 -4.94 11.57 6.98
C GLY A 161 -5.02 10.45 5.93
N ILE A 162 -5.26 9.20 6.35
CA ILE A 162 -5.36 8.05 5.44
C ILE A 162 -6.82 7.65 5.29
N ASP A 163 -7.38 7.86 4.10
CA ASP A 163 -8.70 7.34 3.77
C ASP A 163 -8.64 5.82 3.51
N LYS A 164 -9.47 5.06 4.22
CA LYS A 164 -9.52 3.61 4.12
C LYS A 164 -9.95 3.14 2.73
N GLY A 165 -10.96 3.79 2.15
CA GLY A 165 -11.50 3.45 0.84
C GLY A 165 -10.43 3.61 -0.24
N TRP A 166 -9.74 4.75 -0.24
CA TRP A 166 -8.59 5.06 -1.08
C TRP A 166 -7.49 4.00 -0.95
N PHE A 167 -7.11 3.64 0.28
CA PHE A 167 -6.05 2.65 0.50
C PHE A 167 -6.42 1.28 -0.06
N VAL A 168 -7.65 0.80 0.20
CA VAL A 168 -8.15 -0.48 -0.33
C VAL A 168 -8.33 -0.45 -1.84
N ASP A 169 -8.78 0.67 -2.39
CA ASP A 169 -8.87 0.88 -3.83
C ASP A 169 -7.50 0.75 -4.49
N LEU A 170 -6.44 1.30 -3.91
CA LEU A 170 -5.08 1.16 -4.43
C LEU A 170 -4.58 -0.29 -4.41
N ILE A 171 -4.91 -1.06 -3.38
CA ILE A 171 -4.60 -2.50 -3.34
C ILE A 171 -5.24 -3.21 -4.54
N CYS A 172 -6.53 -2.95 -4.80
CA CYS A 172 -7.27 -3.53 -5.92
C CYS A 172 -6.76 -3.05 -7.30
N LEU A 173 -6.35 -1.78 -7.40
CA LEU A 173 -5.92 -1.13 -8.65
C LEU A 173 -4.47 -1.46 -9.02
N SER A 174 -3.61 -1.84 -8.06
CA SER A 174 -2.23 -2.27 -8.32
C SER A 174 -2.14 -3.57 -9.14
N TRP A 175 -3.29 -4.16 -9.51
CA TRP A 175 -3.42 -5.22 -10.49
C TRP A 175 -2.87 -4.78 -11.86
N THR A 176 -1.60 -5.09 -12.10
CA THR A 176 -1.22 -5.68 -13.39
C THR A 176 -0.74 -7.09 -13.09
N PRO A 177 -1.38 -8.14 -13.64
CA PRO A 177 -0.79 -9.46 -13.69
C PRO A 177 0.56 -9.29 -14.37
N THR A 178 1.62 -9.82 -13.77
CA THR A 178 2.91 -10.00 -14.44
C THR A 178 2.77 -10.82 -15.74
N SER A 179 1.63 -11.50 -15.96
CA SER A 179 1.27 -12.14 -17.22
C SER A 179 0.75 -11.19 -18.33
N LEU A 180 0.45 -9.91 -18.04
CA LEU A 180 0.20 -8.88 -19.05
C LEU A 180 1.46 -8.07 -19.41
N LEU A 181 2.52 -8.11 -18.59
CA LEU A 181 3.85 -7.60 -18.96
C LEU A 181 4.53 -8.45 -20.06
N ALA A 182 3.96 -9.62 -20.39
CA ALA A 182 4.32 -10.39 -21.58
C ALA A 182 3.75 -9.80 -22.89
N TYR A 183 2.99 -8.69 -22.84
CA TYR A 183 2.88 -7.78 -23.98
C TYR A 183 4.15 -6.91 -24.04
N THR A 184 5.26 -7.56 -24.30
CA THR A 184 6.45 -6.89 -24.87
C THR A 184 6.10 -6.44 -26.27
N VAL A 185 5.61 -5.22 -26.46
CA VAL A 185 5.83 -4.50 -27.71
C VAL A 185 5.75 -3.00 -27.43
N GLU A 186 6.78 -2.28 -27.84
CA GLU A 186 6.70 -0.96 -28.48
C GLU A 186 5.26 -0.42 -28.73
N SER A 187 4.54 0.05 -27.71
CA SER A 187 3.39 0.93 -27.98
C SER A 187 3.95 2.32 -28.25
N ILE A 188 4.41 2.48 -29.49
CA ILE A 188 4.79 3.76 -30.07
C ILE A 188 3.69 4.76 -29.72
N TYR A 189 4.06 5.94 -29.22
CA TYR A 189 3.15 7.06 -29.06
C TYR A 189 2.24 7.16 -30.28
N ASP A 190 0.94 6.91 -30.11
CA ASP A 190 -0.01 7.06 -31.21
C ASP A 190 -0.25 8.55 -31.42
N SER A 191 0.53 9.12 -32.33
CA SER A 191 0.46 10.54 -32.70
C SER A 191 -0.87 10.95 -33.34
N ASN A 192 -1.81 10.01 -33.54
CA ASN A 192 -3.12 10.30 -34.11
C ASN A 192 -3.95 11.20 -33.15
N PRO A 193 -4.23 12.46 -33.53
CA PRO A 193 -4.98 13.38 -32.68
C PRO A 193 -6.41 12.90 -32.35
N SER A 194 -6.96 11.96 -33.13
CA SER A 194 -8.31 11.42 -32.92
C SER A 194 -8.45 10.48 -31.72
N PHE A 195 -7.35 9.98 -31.15
CA PHE A 195 -7.36 9.19 -29.91
C PHE A 195 -7.26 10.04 -28.63
N HIS A 196 -7.17 11.36 -28.74
CA HIS A 196 -6.96 12.27 -27.60
C HIS A 196 -8.20 13.09 -27.22
N ARG A 197 -9.38 12.48 -27.25
CA ARG A 197 -10.61 13.18 -26.86
C ARG A 197 -10.64 13.45 -25.35
N PHE A 198 -11.48 14.41 -24.95
CA PHE A 198 -11.76 14.65 -23.53
C PHE A 198 -12.47 13.43 -22.93
N LEU A 199 -11.82 12.78 -21.96
CA LEU A 199 -12.40 11.66 -21.22
C LEU A 199 -12.71 12.10 -19.79
N TYR A 200 -13.87 11.68 -19.29
CA TYR A 200 -14.33 11.91 -17.93
C TYR A 200 -15.44 10.90 -17.62
N LEU A 201 -15.70 10.67 -16.34
CA LEU A 201 -16.76 9.75 -15.94
C LEU A 201 -18.13 10.34 -16.31
N LYS A 202 -18.92 9.60 -17.10
CA LYS A 202 -20.28 9.98 -17.52
C LYS A 202 -21.15 8.75 -17.75
N ASN A 203 -22.45 8.96 -18.01
CA ASN A 203 -23.40 7.91 -18.38
C ASN A 203 -24.08 8.24 -19.72
N PRO A 204 -24.00 7.38 -20.76
CA PRO A 204 -23.20 6.16 -20.82
C PRO A 204 -21.70 6.45 -20.80
N MET A 205 -20.92 5.57 -20.17
CA MET A 205 -19.47 5.70 -20.06
C MET A 205 -18.82 5.79 -21.45
N PHE A 206 -17.70 6.52 -21.54
CA PHE A 206 -16.89 6.45 -22.74
C PHE A 206 -16.34 5.04 -22.92
N PHE A 207 -16.26 4.62 -24.18
CA PHE A 207 -15.60 3.38 -24.55
C PHE A 207 -14.83 3.56 -25.87
N GLY A 208 -13.78 2.77 -26.05
CA GLY A 208 -12.99 2.81 -27.28
C GLY A 208 -11.53 2.42 -27.09
N GLU A 209 -10.80 2.41 -28.21
CA GLU A 209 -9.38 2.11 -28.24
C GLU A 209 -8.55 3.19 -27.52
N ASP A 210 -8.95 4.45 -27.62
CA ASP A 210 -8.36 5.55 -26.85
C ASP A 210 -8.36 5.25 -25.34
N VAL A 211 -9.50 4.78 -24.82
CA VAL A 211 -9.62 4.41 -23.41
C VAL A 211 -8.68 3.25 -23.05
N LYS A 212 -8.53 2.25 -23.92
CA LYS A 212 -7.57 1.16 -23.71
C LYS A 212 -6.14 1.67 -23.65
N GLN A 213 -5.76 2.56 -24.57
CA GLN A 213 -4.42 3.14 -24.60
C GLN A 213 -4.14 3.94 -23.32
N LEU A 214 -5.10 4.73 -22.84
CA LEU A 214 -5.01 5.39 -21.54
C LEU A 214 -4.83 4.36 -20.41
N GLN A 215 -5.68 3.33 -20.38
CA GLN A 215 -5.64 2.29 -19.34
C GLN A 215 -4.31 1.55 -19.30
N LEU A 216 -3.72 1.24 -20.46
CA LEU A 216 -2.39 0.65 -20.56
C LEU A 216 -1.31 1.55 -19.93
N ARG A 217 -1.35 2.86 -20.17
CA ARG A 217 -0.36 3.80 -19.59
C ARG A 217 -0.60 4.11 -18.12
N LEU A 218 -1.86 4.13 -17.70
CA LEU A 218 -2.24 4.17 -16.29
C LEU A 218 -2.02 2.83 -15.57
N LYS A 219 -1.55 1.79 -16.28
CA LYS A 219 -1.29 0.44 -15.74
C LYS A 219 -2.52 -0.18 -15.08
N THR A 220 -3.65 -0.10 -15.78
CA THR A 220 -4.96 -0.67 -15.39
C THR A 220 -5.46 -1.69 -16.41
N ILE A 221 -6.61 -2.33 -16.16
CA ILE A 221 -7.27 -3.27 -17.10
C ILE A 221 -7.64 -2.53 -18.40
N PRO A 222 -7.15 -2.94 -19.58
CA PRO A 222 -7.48 -2.28 -20.85
C PRO A 222 -8.81 -2.80 -21.43
N ASP A 223 -9.88 -2.70 -20.64
CA ASP A 223 -11.25 -3.10 -21.05
C ASP A 223 -11.87 -2.12 -22.06
N GLY A 224 -11.27 -0.94 -22.23
CA GLY A 224 -11.70 0.10 -23.13
C GLY A 224 -12.91 0.86 -22.62
N ILE A 225 -13.20 0.84 -21.32
CA ILE A 225 -14.32 1.53 -20.67
C ILE A 225 -13.79 2.58 -19.69
N PHE A 226 -14.20 3.84 -19.85
CA PHE A 226 -13.81 4.90 -18.93
C PHE A 226 -14.76 4.88 -17.73
N GLY A 227 -14.53 3.91 -16.84
CA GLY A 227 -15.28 3.73 -15.60
C GLY A 227 -14.57 4.33 -14.39
N VAL A 228 -15.14 4.07 -13.22
CA VAL A 228 -14.63 4.55 -11.93
C VAL A 228 -13.18 4.13 -11.69
N ASN A 229 -12.79 2.92 -12.12
CA ASN A 229 -11.42 2.43 -11.96
C ASN A 229 -10.41 3.21 -12.82
N THR A 230 -10.76 3.50 -14.07
CA THR A 230 -9.94 4.33 -14.97
C THR A 230 -9.80 5.76 -14.43
N LEU A 231 -10.88 6.32 -13.89
CA LEU A 231 -10.85 7.63 -13.23
C LEU A 231 -9.94 7.62 -11.99
N LYS A 232 -10.05 6.61 -11.11
CA LYS A 232 -9.19 6.51 -9.92
C LYS A 232 -7.71 6.42 -10.29
N ALA A 233 -7.37 5.62 -11.29
CA ALA A 233 -6.01 5.50 -11.78
C ALA A 233 -5.48 6.81 -12.40
N LEU A 234 -6.33 7.55 -13.11
CA LEU A 234 -5.99 8.89 -13.62
C LEU A 234 -5.67 9.85 -12.47
N LEU A 235 -6.53 9.92 -11.45
CA LEU A 235 -6.34 10.78 -10.29
C LEU A 235 -5.05 10.43 -9.54
N HIS A 236 -4.76 9.14 -9.40
CA HIS A 236 -3.52 8.65 -8.82
C HIS A 236 -2.30 9.06 -9.65
N TRP A 237 -2.31 8.82 -10.97
CA TRP A 237 -1.23 9.23 -11.86
C TRP A 237 -0.97 10.74 -11.78
N LYS A 238 -2.02 11.57 -11.79
CA LYS A 238 -1.91 13.03 -11.62
C LYS A 238 -1.27 13.40 -10.29
N ALA A 239 -1.66 12.74 -9.20
CA ALA A 239 -1.08 12.99 -7.88
C ALA A 239 0.42 12.61 -7.82
N CYS A 240 0.80 11.44 -8.34
CA CYS A 240 2.18 10.97 -8.37
C CYS A 240 3.09 11.84 -9.24
N ASN A 241 2.57 12.42 -10.32
CA ASN A 241 3.32 13.28 -11.23
C ASN A 241 3.23 14.77 -10.87
N GLN A 242 2.74 15.11 -9.67
CA GLN A 242 2.55 16.50 -9.20
C GLN A 242 1.83 17.38 -10.23
N TRP A 243 0.83 16.80 -10.89
CA TRP A 243 0.14 17.44 -12.00
C TRP A 243 -0.48 18.78 -11.56
N ASN A 244 -0.11 19.84 -12.27
CA ASN A 244 -0.47 21.23 -11.96
C ASN A 244 -1.31 21.89 -13.07
N GLY A 245 -1.96 21.09 -13.91
CA GLY A 245 -2.87 21.59 -14.94
C GLY A 245 -4.07 22.32 -14.33
N THR A 246 -4.64 23.26 -15.10
CA THR A 246 -5.76 24.11 -14.66
C THR A 246 -7.12 23.43 -14.82
N GLU A 247 -7.16 22.24 -15.42
CA GLU A 247 -8.39 21.50 -15.65
C GLU A 247 -8.85 20.74 -14.38
N PRO A 248 -10.15 20.39 -14.28
CA PRO A 248 -10.63 19.49 -13.24
C PRO A 248 -9.85 18.16 -13.23
N LYS A 249 -9.46 17.70 -12.04
CA LYS A 249 -8.56 16.54 -11.88
C LYS A 249 -9.13 15.27 -12.54
N GLU A 250 -10.45 15.16 -12.62
CA GLU A 250 -11.22 14.03 -13.13
C GLU A 250 -11.27 13.94 -14.66
N ILE A 251 -10.71 14.93 -15.37
CA ILE A 251 -10.78 15.03 -16.82
C ILE A 251 -9.41 14.69 -17.43
N VAL A 252 -9.43 13.86 -18.48
CA VAL A 252 -8.30 13.68 -19.39
C VAL A 252 -8.43 14.72 -20.49
N THR A 253 -7.62 15.77 -20.43
CA THR A 253 -7.52 16.79 -21.48
C THR A 253 -6.36 16.49 -22.41
N GLN A 254 -6.16 17.31 -23.44
CA GLN A 254 -5.05 17.16 -24.38
C GLN A 254 -3.68 17.22 -23.65
N GLU A 255 -3.56 18.08 -22.64
CA GLU A 255 -2.34 18.24 -21.84
C GLU A 255 -2.06 16.96 -21.03
N VAL A 256 -3.10 16.36 -20.46
CA VAL A 256 -3.01 15.10 -19.71
C VAL A 256 -2.58 13.97 -20.64
N TRP A 257 -3.17 13.89 -21.84
CA TRP A 257 -2.76 12.92 -22.86
C TRP A 257 -1.28 13.08 -23.22
N GLN A 258 -0.82 14.31 -23.50
CA GLN A 258 0.57 14.56 -23.82
C GLN A 258 1.50 14.14 -22.68
N ALA A 259 1.14 14.44 -21.44
CA ALA A 259 1.98 14.11 -20.30
C ALA A 259 2.03 12.60 -19.98
N ILE A 260 0.91 11.88 -20.13
CA ILE A 260 0.86 10.42 -19.95
C ILE A 260 1.68 9.68 -21.03
N PHE A 261 1.79 10.26 -22.23
CA PHE A 261 2.39 9.58 -23.38
C PHE A 261 3.82 10.04 -23.72
N CYS A 262 4.23 11.22 -23.27
CA CYS A 262 5.58 11.75 -23.46
C CYS A 262 6.49 11.54 -22.22
N SER A 263 6.02 10.82 -21.19
CA SER A 263 6.77 10.44 -19.98
C SER A 263 7.38 9.05 -20.06
#